data_AF-A0A835LZ41-F1
#
_entry.id   AF-A0A835LZ41-F1
#
_cell.length_a   1.000
_cell.length_b   1.000
_cell.length_c   1.000
_cell.angle_alpha   90.00
_cell.angle_beta   90.00
_cell.angle_gamma   90.00
#
_symmetry.space_group_name_H-M   'P 1'
#
loop_
_entity.id
_entity.type
_entity.pdbx_description
1 polymer ?
#
loop_
_entity_poly.entity_id
_entity_poly.type
_entity_poly.pdbx_seq_one_letter_code
_entity_poly.pdbx_strand_id
1 'polypeptide(L)'
;MKTETTLSVLLHCGHVTGANKIVYNHLYDPVSLVRDHAIKQKLVEHGLCVQSFNGDLLCEPWDVYNEKGHAFTTFDAYWDMCLTLPVETISVLPPWCLVSPTRTVGSSSVEDLGLENDLEKSSNALLARGWSPGWSNADKLLSEFVDHHLIDY
;
A
#
# COMPACT_ATOMS: atom_id res chain seq x y z
N MET A 1 -10.66 -18.44 -17.55
CA MET A 1 -9.36 -17.80 -17.29
C MET A 1 -8.67 -18.58 -16.18
N LYS A 2 -7.46 -19.10 -16.40
CA LYS A 2 -6.67 -19.65 -15.27
C LYS A 2 -6.30 -18.45 -14.41
N THR A 3 -6.82 -18.37 -13.19
CA THR A 3 -6.39 -17.37 -12.21
C THR A 3 -4.93 -17.67 -11.90
N GLU A 4 -4.03 -16.97 -12.59
CA GLU A 4 -2.61 -17.03 -12.26
C GLU A 4 -2.44 -16.53 -10.84
N THR A 5 -1.70 -17.28 -10.04
CA THR A 5 -1.41 -16.88 -8.66
C THR A 5 -0.52 -15.63 -8.65
N THR A 6 -0.63 -14.79 -7.62
CA THR A 6 0.23 -13.62 -7.47
C THR A 6 1.72 -13.98 -7.58
N LEU A 7 2.12 -15.12 -6.99
CA LEU A 7 3.50 -15.62 -7.08
C LEU A 7 3.94 -15.92 -8.52
N SER A 8 3.11 -16.63 -9.30
CA SER A 8 3.45 -16.99 -10.68
C SER A 8 3.61 -15.74 -11.56
N VAL A 9 2.75 -14.73 -11.36
CA VAL A 9 2.84 -13.46 -12.08
C VAL A 9 4.13 -12.72 -11.71
N LEU A 10 4.47 -12.61 -10.43
CA LEU A 10 5.69 -11.93 -9.98
C LEU A 10 6.97 -12.61 -10.50
N LEU A 11 7.03 -13.94 -10.48
CA LEU A 11 8.14 -14.70 -11.06
C LEU A 11 8.26 -14.49 -12.57
N HIS A 12 7.13 -14.49 -13.27
CA HIS A 12 7.09 -14.21 -14.71
C HIS A 12 7.60 -12.79 -15.01
N CYS A 13 7.12 -11.79 -14.28
CA CYS A 13 7.59 -10.41 -14.39
C CYS A 13 9.10 -10.29 -14.17
N GLY A 14 9.62 -10.90 -13.09
CA GLY A 14 11.06 -10.92 -12.79
C GLY A 14 11.87 -11.52 -13.93
N HIS A 15 11.44 -12.67 -14.48
CA HIS A 15 12.13 -13.33 -15.59
C HIS A 15 12.10 -12.51 -16.89
N VAL A 16 10.95 -11.94 -17.26
CA VAL A 16 10.80 -11.17 -18.50
C VAL A 16 11.61 -9.87 -18.45
N THR A 17 11.54 -9.16 -17.33
CA THR A 17 12.20 -7.85 -17.14
C THR A 17 13.69 -7.98 -16.81
N GLY A 18 14.12 -9.13 -16.29
CA GLY A 18 15.46 -9.30 -15.73
C GLY A 18 15.64 -8.61 -14.36
N ALA A 19 14.56 -8.24 -13.69
CA ALA A 19 14.62 -7.64 -12.37
C ALA A 19 15.16 -8.62 -11.33
N ASN A 20 16.07 -8.15 -10.47
CA ASN A 20 16.65 -8.92 -9.38
C ASN A 20 16.05 -8.58 -8.00
N LYS A 21 15.20 -7.55 -7.94
CA LYS A 21 14.63 -7.03 -6.70
C LYS A 21 13.15 -6.69 -6.87
N ILE A 22 12.36 -7.08 -5.88
CA ILE A 22 10.96 -6.71 -5.72
C ILE A 22 10.82 -5.86 -4.46
N VAL A 23 10.10 -4.75 -4.58
CA VAL A 23 9.81 -3.84 -3.48
C VAL A 23 8.30 -3.61 -3.38
N TYR A 24 7.77 -3.51 -2.18
CA TYR A 24 6.36 -3.20 -1.91
C TYR A 24 6.21 -2.57 -0.52
N ASN A 25 5.05 -1.96 -0.25
CA ASN A 25 4.68 -1.54 1.09
C ASN A 25 3.86 -2.66 1.73
N HIS A 26 4.24 -3.10 2.94
CA HIS A 26 3.53 -4.20 3.60
C HIS A 26 2.18 -3.74 4.16
N LEU A 27 1.22 -4.67 4.22
CA LEU A 27 -0.10 -4.45 4.78
C LEU A 27 -0.27 -5.29 6.05
N TYR A 28 -1.18 -4.88 6.92
CA TYR A 28 -1.35 -5.47 8.26
C TYR A 28 -2.61 -6.33 8.39
N ASP A 29 -3.45 -6.40 7.34
CA ASP A 29 -4.62 -7.27 7.38
C ASP A 29 -4.19 -8.76 7.35
N PRO A 30 -4.95 -9.67 7.99
CA PRO A 30 -4.57 -11.07 8.10
C PRO A 30 -4.35 -11.78 6.75
N VAL A 31 -5.10 -11.39 5.71
CA VAL A 31 -4.98 -12.02 4.39
C VAL A 31 -3.67 -11.61 3.75
N SER A 32 -3.33 -10.32 3.78
CA SER A 32 -2.08 -9.81 3.24
C SER A 32 -0.87 -10.33 4.00
N LEU A 33 -0.88 -10.38 5.34
CA LEU A 33 0.25 -10.91 6.12
C LEU A 33 0.63 -12.34 5.74
N VAL A 34 -0.38 -13.23 5.63
CA VAL A 34 -0.15 -14.62 5.25
C VAL A 34 0.32 -14.72 3.80
N ARG A 35 -0.33 -13.98 2.89
CA ARG A 35 0.02 -13.96 1.46
C ARG A 35 1.46 -13.47 1.25
N ASP A 36 1.80 -12.32 1.82
CA ASP A 36 3.06 -11.63 1.58
C ASP A 36 4.23 -12.40 2.20
N HIS A 37 4.04 -13.02 3.37
CA HIS A 37 5.03 -13.92 3.97
C HIS A 37 5.33 -15.12 3.06
N ALA A 38 4.28 -15.81 2.60
CA ALA A 38 4.42 -16.98 1.73
C ALA A 38 5.07 -16.61 0.39
N ILE A 39 4.66 -15.50 -0.22
CA ILE A 39 5.23 -15.00 -1.48
C ILE A 39 6.70 -14.60 -1.30
N LYS A 40 7.04 -13.86 -0.23
CA LYS A 40 8.42 -13.43 0.05
C LYS A 40 9.37 -14.61 0.18
N GLN A 41 8.98 -15.64 0.93
CA GLN A 41 9.76 -16.88 1.05
C GLN A 41 10.01 -17.52 -0.33
N LYS A 42 8.96 -17.67 -1.13
CA LYS A 42 9.07 -18.28 -2.46
C LYS A 42 9.89 -17.47 -3.45
N LEU A 43 9.80 -16.15 -3.43
CA LEU A 43 10.62 -15.30 -4.29
C LEU A 43 12.11 -15.40 -3.92
N VAL A 44 12.44 -15.45 -2.63
CA VAL A 44 13.82 -15.64 -2.15
C VAL A 44 14.36 -17.03 -2.54
N GLU A 45 13.55 -18.08 -2.44
CA GLU A 45 13.92 -19.43 -2.93
C GLU A 45 14.28 -19.43 -4.43
N HIS A 46 13.69 -18.53 -5.22
CA HIS A 46 13.97 -18.35 -6.65
C HIS A 46 15.08 -17.32 -6.93
N GLY A 47 15.80 -16.87 -5.90
CA GLY A 47 16.96 -15.97 -6.03
C GLY A 47 16.62 -14.49 -6.20
N LEU A 48 15.37 -14.07 -6.00
CA LEU A 48 14.98 -12.66 -6.03
C LEU A 48 15.14 -12.01 -4.66
N CYS A 49 15.70 -10.81 -4.64
CA CYS A 49 15.73 -9.98 -3.43
C CYS A 49 14.36 -9.35 -3.19
N VAL A 50 13.82 -9.45 -1.98
CA VAL A 50 12.51 -8.86 -1.65
C VAL A 50 12.63 -7.97 -0.41
N GLN A 51 12.17 -6.73 -0.54
CA GLN A 51 12.17 -5.76 0.55
C GLN A 51 10.77 -5.12 0.70
N SER A 52 10.30 -5.02 1.93
CA SER A 52 9.06 -4.34 2.28
C SER A 52 9.34 -3.04 3.05
N PHE A 53 8.42 -2.09 2.98
CA PHE A 53 8.51 -0.79 3.65
C PHE A 53 7.17 -0.44 4.33
N ASN A 54 7.23 0.34 5.39
CA ASN A 54 6.04 0.99 5.95
C ASN A 54 5.57 2.08 4.98
N GLY A 55 4.31 2.02 4.55
CA GLY A 55 3.75 2.98 3.59
C GLY A 55 2.49 3.72 4.07
N ASP A 56 1.89 3.30 5.18
CA ASP A 56 0.54 3.68 5.58
C ASP A 56 0.37 3.85 7.11
N LEU A 57 1.37 3.53 7.93
CA LEU A 57 1.34 3.77 9.38
C LEU A 57 2.37 4.78 9.85
N LEU A 58 2.01 5.56 10.88
CA LEU A 58 2.94 6.47 11.57
C LEU A 58 3.96 5.72 12.44
N CYS A 59 3.55 4.61 13.06
CA CYS A 59 4.37 3.76 13.91
C CYS A 59 4.06 2.30 13.60
N GLU A 60 5.09 1.46 13.51
CA GLU A 60 4.88 0.02 13.31
C GLU A 60 4.19 -0.58 14.56
N PRO A 61 3.26 -1.54 14.41
CA PRO A 61 2.53 -2.09 15.55
C PRO A 61 3.42 -2.79 16.59
N TRP A 62 4.60 -3.23 16.18
CA TRP A 62 5.60 -3.86 17.05
C TRP A 62 6.63 -2.88 17.62
N ASP A 63 6.50 -1.58 17.38
CA ASP A 63 7.36 -0.55 17.98
C ASP A 63 6.68 0.13 19.19
N VAL A 64 5.37 -0.06 19.38
CA VAL A 64 4.58 0.61 20.42
C VAL A 64 4.24 -0.35 21.57
N TYR A 65 5.02 -0.29 22.65
CA TYR A 65 4.82 -1.09 23.85
C TYR A 65 4.79 -0.23 25.11
N ASN A 66 4.16 -0.73 26.17
CA ASN A 66 4.26 -0.13 27.50
C ASN A 66 5.64 -0.41 28.13
N GLU A 67 5.91 0.19 29.29
CA GLU A 67 7.18 0.03 30.03
C GLU A 67 7.52 -1.42 30.39
N LYS A 68 6.52 -2.31 30.40
CA LYS A 68 6.67 -3.74 30.68
C LYS A 68 6.84 -4.58 29.40
N GLY A 69 6.90 -3.97 28.23
CA GLY A 69 7.01 -4.64 26.94
C GLY A 69 5.73 -5.30 26.43
N HIS A 70 4.56 -4.96 26.98
CA HIS A 70 3.27 -5.49 26.52
C HIS A 70 2.56 -4.52 25.58
N ALA A 71 1.77 -5.07 24.67
CA ALA A 71 0.86 -4.29 23.83
C ALA A 71 -0.22 -3.60 24.68
N PHE A 72 -0.65 -2.43 24.23
CA PHE A 72 -1.74 -1.69 24.87
C PHE A 72 -3.10 -2.32 24.56
N THR A 73 -4.02 -2.24 25.52
CA THR A 73 -5.40 -2.72 25.39
C THR A 73 -6.43 -1.58 25.47
N THR A 74 -5.97 -0.34 25.62
CA THR A 74 -6.79 0.88 25.64
C THR A 74 -6.21 1.89 24.65
N PHE A 75 -7.10 2.63 23.97
CA PHE A 75 -6.69 3.60 22.96
C PHE A 75 -5.90 4.78 23.55
N ASP A 76 -6.38 5.36 24.65
CA ASP A 76 -5.75 6.55 25.25
C ASP A 76 -4.29 6.31 25.62
N ALA A 77 -4.00 5.18 26.30
CA ALA A 77 -2.63 4.84 26.69
C ALA A 77 -1.73 4.51 25.49
N TYR A 78 -2.29 3.90 24.44
CA TYR A 78 -1.59 3.68 23.18
C TYR A 78 -1.25 5.01 22.50
N TRP A 79 -2.23 5.91 22.41
CA TRP A 79 -2.08 7.20 21.72
C TRP A 79 -1.10 8.11 22.44
N ASP A 80 -1.18 8.19 23.78
CA ASP A 80 -0.22 8.92 24.60
C ASP A 80 1.20 8.45 24.36
N MET A 81 1.42 7.12 24.26
CA MET A 81 2.72 6.56 23.96
C MET A 81 3.18 6.93 22.54
N CYS A 82 2.34 6.80 21.52
CA CYS A 82 2.66 7.17 20.14
C CYS A 82 3.14 8.62 20.00
N LEU A 83 2.54 9.55 20.74
CA LEU A 83 2.93 10.97 20.73
C LEU A 83 4.33 11.22 21.31
N THR A 84 4.86 10.30 22.11
CA THR A 84 6.22 10.39 22.67
C THR A 84 7.29 9.75 21.78
N LEU A 85 6.89 8.91 20.82
CA LEU A 85 7.81 8.21 19.94
C LEU A 85 8.37 9.15 18.87
N PRO A 86 9.66 9.04 18.52
CA PRO A 86 10.21 9.76 17.40
C PRO A 86 9.57 9.23 16.10
N VAL A 87 8.76 10.04 15.45
CA VAL A 87 8.28 9.75 14.10
C VAL A 87 9.35 10.20 13.12
N GLU A 88 9.96 9.26 12.41
CA GLU A 88 10.84 9.61 11.29
C GLU A 88 9.99 10.24 10.18
N THR A 89 9.94 11.57 10.12
CA THR A 89 9.27 12.29 9.04
C THR A 89 10.14 12.24 7.78
N ILE A 90 10.16 11.10 7.10
CA ILE A 90 10.79 10.99 5.79
C ILE A 90 9.78 11.48 4.76
N SER A 91 9.78 12.79 4.49
CA SER A 91 9.13 13.32 3.29
C SER A 91 9.97 12.92 2.08
N VAL A 92 9.66 11.76 1.50
CA VAL A 92 10.28 11.33 0.25
C VAL A 92 9.66 12.14 -0.87
N LEU A 93 10.45 13.00 -1.51
CA LEU A 93 10.00 13.69 -2.72
C LEU A 93 9.65 12.66 -3.80
N PRO A 94 8.56 12.87 -4.55
CA PRO A 94 8.24 11.99 -5.67
C PRO A 94 9.40 11.98 -6.68
N PRO A 95 9.68 10.84 -7.33
CA PRO A 95 10.76 10.75 -8.30
C PRO A 95 10.46 11.67 -9.49
N TRP A 96 11.47 12.41 -9.93
CA TRP A 96 11.36 13.28 -11.12
C TRP A 96 11.02 12.49 -12.38
N CYS A 97 11.56 11.28 -12.51
CA CYS A 97 11.34 10.38 -13.64
C CYS A 97 11.56 8.92 -13.23
N LEU A 98 10.82 8.02 -13.87
CA LEU A 98 11.03 6.57 -13.76
C LEU A 98 11.65 6.03 -15.04
N VAL A 99 12.68 5.22 -14.89
CA VAL A 99 13.30 4.52 -16.02
C VAL A 99 12.41 3.34 -16.42
N SER A 100 11.94 3.35 -17.67
CA SER A 100 11.13 2.25 -18.19
C SER A 100 11.98 0.97 -18.37
N PRO A 101 11.41 -0.21 -18.12
CA PRO A 101 12.11 -1.47 -18.37
C PRO A 101 12.33 -1.68 -19.87
N THR A 102 13.43 -2.33 -20.23
CA THR A 102 13.77 -2.64 -21.63
C THR A 102 12.78 -3.63 -22.27
N ARG A 103 12.12 -4.46 -21.44
CA ARG A 103 11.14 -5.45 -21.87
C ARG A 103 9.83 -5.20 -21.15
N THR A 104 8.74 -5.21 -21.92
CA THR A 104 7.38 -5.06 -21.42
C THR A 104 6.80 -6.43 -21.07
N VAL A 105 6.16 -6.53 -19.90
CA VAL A 105 5.31 -7.66 -19.55
C VAL A 105 3.93 -7.41 -20.17
N GLY A 106 3.22 -8.47 -20.58
CA GLY A 106 1.83 -8.33 -21.01
C GLY A 106 0.98 -7.70 -19.90
N SER A 107 0.19 -6.69 -20.26
CA SER A 107 -0.71 -6.01 -19.33
C SER A 107 -2.16 -6.24 -19.73
N SER A 108 -3.03 -6.38 -18.73
CA SER A 108 -4.48 -6.28 -18.91
C SER A 108 -4.93 -4.82 -18.81
N SER A 109 -6.05 -4.47 -19.44
CA SER A 109 -6.67 -3.17 -19.17
C SER A 109 -7.30 -3.17 -17.77
N VAL A 110 -7.68 -1.99 -17.26
CA VAL A 110 -8.35 -1.91 -15.95
C VAL A 110 -9.73 -2.55 -16.01
N GLU A 111 -10.42 -2.43 -17.15
CA GLU A 111 -11.73 -3.02 -17.41
C GLU A 111 -11.67 -4.54 -17.41
N ASP A 112 -10.58 -5.13 -17.90
CA ASP A 112 -10.35 -6.58 -17.91
C ASP A 112 -10.23 -7.18 -16.51
N LEU A 113 -9.96 -6.35 -15.48
CA LEU A 113 -9.85 -6.80 -14.09
C LEU A 113 -11.22 -7.08 -13.46
N GLY A 114 -12.33 -6.64 -14.09
CA GLY A 114 -13.68 -6.89 -13.59
C GLY A 114 -13.95 -6.27 -12.23
N LEU A 115 -13.38 -5.08 -11.96
CA LEU A 115 -13.57 -4.35 -10.70
C LEU A 115 -14.98 -3.75 -10.57
N GLU A 116 -15.71 -3.61 -11.67
CA GLU A 116 -17.10 -3.15 -11.72
C GLU A 116 -17.94 -4.11 -12.57
N ASN A 117 -19.07 -4.54 -12.03
CA ASN A 117 -20.08 -5.32 -12.74
C ASN A 117 -21.17 -4.41 -13.33
N ASP A 118 -21.84 -4.87 -14.39
CA ASP A 118 -22.90 -4.09 -15.07
C ASP A 118 -24.06 -3.67 -14.15
N LEU A 119 -24.38 -4.49 -13.14
CA LEU A 119 -25.44 -4.19 -12.18
C LEU A 119 -25.05 -3.05 -11.21
N GLU A 120 -23.76 -2.87 -10.97
CA GLU A 120 -23.22 -1.88 -10.02
C GLU A 120 -23.12 -0.48 -10.64
N LYS A 121 -23.02 -0.39 -11.97
CA LYS A 121 -22.85 0.87 -12.73
C LYS A 121 -23.82 1.98 -12.32
N SER A 122 -25.10 1.62 -12.14
CA SER A 122 -26.13 2.59 -11.75
C SER A 122 -25.90 3.18 -10.36
N SER A 123 -25.42 2.37 -9.41
CA SER A 123 -25.07 2.80 -8.06
C SER A 123 -23.76 3.59 -8.06
N ASN A 124 -22.76 3.10 -8.80
CA ASN A 124 -21.45 3.73 -8.91
C ASN A 124 -21.50 5.10 -9.58
N ALA A 125 -22.46 5.35 -10.46
CA ALA A 125 -22.70 6.67 -11.04
C ALA A 125 -23.00 7.75 -9.97
N LEU A 126 -23.58 7.38 -8.83
CA LEU A 126 -23.79 8.30 -7.71
C LEU A 126 -22.49 8.57 -6.94
N LEU A 127 -21.66 7.54 -6.75
CA LEU A 127 -20.35 7.68 -6.13
C LEU A 127 -19.44 8.60 -6.96
N ALA A 128 -19.44 8.43 -8.28
CA ALA A 128 -18.66 9.25 -9.20
C ALA A 128 -19.09 10.74 -9.20
N ARG A 129 -20.32 11.04 -8.78
CA ARG A 129 -20.79 12.42 -8.59
C ARG A 129 -20.35 13.03 -7.25
N GLY A 130 -20.20 12.21 -6.22
CA GLY A 130 -19.82 12.65 -4.87
C GLY A 130 -18.33 12.64 -4.59
N TRP A 131 -17.57 11.80 -5.31
CA TRP A 131 -16.16 11.56 -5.06
C TRP A 131 -15.35 11.61 -6.35
N SER A 132 -14.11 12.09 -6.24
CA SER A 132 -13.13 12.08 -7.32
C SER A 132 -11.85 11.36 -6.84
N PRO A 133 -11.78 10.03 -6.95
CA PRO A 133 -10.62 9.26 -6.50
C PRO A 133 -9.31 9.68 -7.19
N GLY A 134 -8.18 9.53 -6.49
CA GLY A 134 -6.85 9.81 -7.02
C GLY A 134 -5.98 10.64 -6.06
N TRP A 135 -4.68 10.34 -6.03
CA TRP A 135 -3.73 10.97 -5.11
C TRP A 135 -3.69 12.51 -5.25
N SER A 136 -3.79 13.03 -6.48
CA SER A 136 -3.75 14.48 -6.71
C SER A 136 -4.99 15.21 -6.20
N ASN A 137 -6.12 14.53 -6.04
CA ASN A 137 -7.31 15.10 -5.40
C ASN A 137 -7.22 14.97 -3.88
N ALA A 138 -6.57 13.92 -3.36
CA ALA A 138 -6.29 13.79 -1.93
C ALA A 138 -5.40 14.93 -1.43
N ASP A 139 -4.34 15.29 -2.17
CA ASP A 139 -3.44 16.41 -1.82
C ASP A 139 -4.20 17.74 -1.75
N LYS A 140 -5.12 17.99 -2.70
CA LYS A 140 -5.96 19.19 -2.71
C LYS A 140 -6.90 19.22 -1.50
N LEU A 141 -7.57 18.10 -1.23
CA LEU A 141 -8.52 17.99 -0.13
C LEU A 141 -7.83 18.16 1.23
N LEU A 142 -6.64 17.58 1.39
CA LEU A 142 -5.83 17.75 2.59
C LEU A 142 -5.41 19.22 2.78
N SER A 143 -4.93 19.86 1.71
CA SER A 143 -4.53 21.27 1.75
C SER A 143 -5.72 22.17 2.11
N GLU A 144 -6.87 21.96 1.48
CA GLU A 144 -8.11 22.70 1.78
C GLU A 144 -8.54 22.52 3.24
N PHE A 145 -8.50 21.28 3.73
CA PHE A 145 -8.86 20.96 5.12
C PHE A 145 -7.93 21.66 6.12
N VAL A 146 -6.61 21.55 5.93
CA VAL A 146 -5.61 22.17 6.82
C VAL A 146 -5.72 23.69 6.81
N ASP A 147 -5.90 24.29 5.63
CA ASP A 147 -5.89 25.75 5.48
C ASP A 147 -7.19 26.41 5.94
N HIS A 148 -8.35 25.73 5.81
CA HIS A 148 -9.66 26.37 6.00
C HIS A 148 -10.59 25.71 7.02
N HIS A 149 -10.39 24.43 7.37
CA HIS A 149 -11.37 23.67 8.15
C HIS A 149 -10.83 23.13 9.48
N LEU A 150 -9.52 22.95 9.60
CA LEU A 150 -8.89 22.33 10.77
C LEU A 150 -9.10 23.13 12.07
N ILE A 151 -9.22 24.45 12.00
CA ILE A 151 -9.38 25.32 13.18
C ILE A 151 -10.71 25.05 13.91
N ASP A 152 -11.75 24.62 13.19
CA ASP A 152 -13.11 24.42 13.71
C ASP A 152 -13.53 22.93 13.80
N TYR A 153 -12.58 22.00 13.80
CA TYR A 153 -12.82 20.54 13.86
C TYR A 153 -12.98 20.03 15.30
#